data_AF-A0A653L5W5-F1
#
_entry.id   AF-A0A653L5W5-F1
#
_cell.length_a   1.000
_cell.length_b   1.000
_cell.length_c   1.000
_cell.angle_alpha   90.00
_cell.angle_beta   90.00
_cell.angle_gamma   90.00
#
_symmetry.space_group_name_H-M   'P 1'
#
loop_
_entity.id
_entity.type
_entity.pdbx_description
1 polymer ?
#
loop_
_entity_poly.entity_id
_entity_poly.type
_entity_poly.pdbx_seq_one_letter_code
_entity_poly.pdbx_strand_id
1 'polypeptide(L)'
;MLYLKRAALISAIIAAISPHANSTPRIIGGSGTTAPSWMVAIGENVNGTWFNYCGGTLIDREWVVTAAHCVENPQVGKMEVVIGVTDLSKSHQRTSIDQVLMNTEYLVNRLKSLGFDIPTFEKDIALLHLATPTANAPITVAPLNTKDTWVGPTQLRTYGYGGINPQATIDSPVLQTIDLPYQGDRDRWYGDTTLSHIFAGQTVMQDSCKGDSGGPLVYMGQLVGITSYGAFPCASGAAGGYTYAPALADWINEQKHNITITSLRGLNVPANQSRWAEYRLVNRTMFSATLSDLVTTAPGIANNCNVELKPGQDCTIRVRFDGKYAVDSIRAEIISMKSTIAGRASTLEAALIGITTKEEAAPIPEPTPQPSQPTTTSGSGGGGGGSIGLAALLLIPIAWLRRRR
;
A
#
# COMPACT_ATOMS: atom_id res chain seq x y z
N MET A 1 -41.85 67.85 18.45
CA MET A 1 -42.83 67.02 19.18
C MET A 1 -44.01 66.83 18.23
N LEU A 2 -44.42 65.66 17.74
CA LEU A 2 -44.18 64.26 18.09
C LEU A 2 -44.15 63.41 16.81
N TYR A 3 -43.50 62.25 16.93
CA TYR A 3 -43.15 61.29 15.90
C TYR A 3 -44.34 60.65 15.16
N LEU A 4 -44.26 60.58 13.82
CA LEU A 4 -44.91 59.54 13.04
C LEU A 4 -44.12 58.22 13.19
N LYS A 5 -44.74 57.16 13.69
CA LYS A 5 -44.29 55.78 13.45
C LYS A 5 -45.39 55.03 12.73
N ARG A 6 -45.18 54.83 11.42
CA ARG A 6 -45.93 53.87 10.60
C ARG A 6 -45.49 52.46 11.00
N ALA A 7 -46.44 51.62 11.40
CA ALA A 7 -46.21 50.19 11.51
C ALA A 7 -46.16 49.59 10.09
N ALA A 8 -45.00 49.11 9.68
CA ALA A 8 -44.85 48.31 8.47
C ALA A 8 -45.03 46.83 8.84
N LEU A 9 -46.04 46.18 8.24
CA LEU A 9 -46.12 44.72 8.21
C LEU A 9 -44.94 44.18 7.40
N ILE A 10 -44.03 43.46 8.06
CA ILE A 10 -43.02 42.65 7.40
C ILE A 10 -43.68 41.29 7.12
N SER A 11 -44.12 41.08 5.88
CA SER A 11 -44.44 39.73 5.40
C SER A 11 -43.13 38.94 5.27
N ALA A 12 -42.94 37.95 6.13
CA ALA A 12 -41.85 36.99 6.01
C ALA A 12 -42.12 36.07 4.81
N ILE A 13 -41.40 36.31 3.72
CA ILE A 13 -41.27 35.33 2.63
C ILE A 13 -40.31 34.26 3.14
N ILE A 14 -40.85 33.15 3.63
CA ILE A 14 -40.07 31.93 3.84
C ILE A 14 -39.78 31.38 2.44
N ALA A 15 -38.64 31.75 1.88
CA ALA A 15 -38.07 31.01 0.77
C ALA A 15 -37.81 29.59 1.28
N ALA A 16 -38.47 28.61 0.67
CA ALA A 16 -38.17 27.21 0.88
C ALA A 16 -36.75 26.95 0.38
N ILE A 17 -35.79 27.03 1.29
CA ILE A 17 -34.43 26.57 1.06
C ILE A 17 -34.54 25.06 0.91
N SER A 18 -34.42 24.59 -0.33
CA SER A 18 -34.26 23.17 -0.59
C SER A 18 -33.09 22.68 0.25
N PRO A 19 -33.22 21.57 1.00
CA PRO A 19 -32.10 21.00 1.71
C PRO A 19 -31.03 20.73 0.66
N HIS A 20 -29.92 21.47 0.75
CA HIS A 20 -28.73 21.14 0.01
C HIS A 20 -28.42 19.70 0.38
N ALA A 21 -28.41 18.81 -0.61
CA ALA A 21 -27.90 17.48 -0.42
C ALA A 21 -26.51 17.64 0.19
N ASN A 22 -26.37 17.30 1.48
CA ASN A 22 -25.10 17.31 2.19
C ASN A 22 -24.21 16.27 1.53
N SER A 23 -23.47 16.67 0.48
CA SER A 23 -22.35 15.89 -0.01
C SER A 23 -21.25 16.00 1.05
N THR A 24 -21.14 14.98 1.88
CA THR A 24 -20.00 14.81 2.77
C THR A 24 -18.71 14.77 1.94
N PRO A 25 -17.64 15.49 2.32
CA PRO A 25 -16.38 15.50 1.56
C PRO A 25 -15.68 14.13 1.60
N ARG A 26 -15.01 13.77 0.49
CA ARG A 26 -14.38 12.47 0.23
C ARG A 26 -13.17 12.58 -0.74
N ILE A 27 -11.98 12.05 -0.40
CA ILE A 27 -10.72 12.83 -0.50
C ILE A 27 -10.95 14.21 0.15
N ILE A 28 -10.02 14.79 0.89
CA ILE A 28 -10.42 15.96 1.67
C ILE A 28 -10.84 17.07 0.68
N GLY A 29 -12.11 17.51 0.77
CA GLY A 29 -12.74 18.45 -0.17
C GLY A 29 -13.10 17.91 -1.58
N GLY A 30 -12.89 16.62 -1.86
CA GLY A 30 -13.18 15.99 -3.15
C GLY A 30 -14.59 15.46 -3.30
N SER A 31 -14.83 14.73 -4.40
CA SER A 31 -16.13 14.15 -4.73
C SER A 31 -16.02 12.71 -5.25
N GLY A 32 -17.09 11.95 -5.04
CA GLY A 32 -17.19 10.56 -5.51
C GLY A 32 -17.21 10.50 -7.02
N THR A 33 -16.45 9.57 -7.59
CA THR A 33 -16.35 9.41 -9.04
C THR A 33 -16.37 7.95 -9.46
N THR A 34 -16.74 7.70 -10.71
CA THR A 34 -16.57 6.39 -11.33
C THR A 34 -15.10 6.11 -11.56
N ALA A 35 -14.64 4.93 -11.17
CA ALA A 35 -13.26 4.53 -11.38
C ALA A 35 -12.90 4.48 -12.87
N PRO A 36 -11.86 5.23 -13.30
CA PRO A 36 -11.21 4.97 -14.59
C PRO A 36 -10.69 3.54 -14.64
N SER A 37 -10.61 2.94 -15.83
CA SER A 37 -10.13 1.56 -16.01
C SER A 37 -8.73 1.31 -15.50
N TRP A 38 -7.91 2.37 -15.37
CA TRP A 38 -6.53 2.30 -14.91
C TRP A 38 -6.35 2.58 -13.42
N MET A 39 -7.42 2.93 -12.68
CA MET A 39 -7.30 3.15 -11.24
C MET A 39 -7.07 1.83 -10.52
N VAL A 40 -6.10 1.78 -9.61
CA VAL A 40 -5.76 0.57 -8.85
C VAL A 40 -5.85 0.83 -7.36
N ALA A 41 -6.51 -0.08 -6.65
CA ALA A 41 -6.43 -0.19 -5.19
C ALA A 41 -5.49 -1.36 -4.84
N ILE A 42 -4.48 -1.09 -4.01
CA ILE A 42 -3.46 -2.06 -3.59
C ILE A 42 -3.76 -2.49 -2.16
N GLY A 43 -3.76 -3.79 -1.92
CA GLY A 43 -4.07 -4.33 -0.60
C GLY A 43 -3.44 -5.68 -0.34
N GLU A 44 -3.61 -6.14 0.90
CA GLU A 44 -3.17 -7.46 1.33
C GLU A 44 -4.35 -8.31 1.78
N ASN A 45 -4.33 -9.58 1.37
CA ASN A 45 -5.24 -10.60 1.85
C ASN A 45 -4.62 -11.33 3.05
N VAL A 46 -5.21 -11.10 4.22
CA VAL A 46 -4.83 -11.73 5.48
C VAL A 46 -5.99 -12.64 5.91
N ASN A 47 -5.77 -13.95 5.91
CA ASN A 47 -6.74 -14.96 6.32
C ASN A 47 -8.12 -14.82 5.65
N GLY A 48 -8.14 -14.47 4.37
CA GLY A 48 -9.37 -14.33 3.58
C GLY A 48 -9.99 -12.94 3.60
N THR A 49 -9.52 -12.02 4.46
CA THR A 49 -9.97 -10.63 4.50
C THR A 49 -8.97 -9.74 3.76
N TRP A 50 -9.46 -8.93 2.82
CA TRP A 50 -8.64 -8.01 2.06
C TRP A 50 -8.66 -6.60 2.65
N PHE A 51 -7.49 -6.02 2.81
CA PHE A 51 -7.31 -4.68 3.36
C PHE A 51 -6.58 -3.80 2.35
N ASN A 52 -7.24 -2.75 1.87
CA ASN A 52 -6.62 -1.72 1.04
C ASN A 52 -5.76 -0.79 1.93
N TYR A 53 -4.59 -0.40 1.43
CA TYR A 53 -3.71 0.53 2.13
C TYR A 53 -3.01 1.55 1.22
N CYS A 54 -3.00 1.32 -0.10
CA CYS A 54 -2.45 2.25 -1.08
C CYS A 54 -3.27 2.25 -2.38
N GLY A 55 -3.05 3.27 -3.19
CA GLY A 55 -3.44 3.34 -4.59
C GLY A 55 -2.31 2.95 -5.54
N GLY A 56 -2.67 2.83 -6.81
CA GLY A 56 -1.76 2.58 -7.91
C GLY A 56 -2.40 2.97 -9.24
N THR A 57 -1.62 2.84 -10.30
CA THR A 57 -2.06 3.19 -11.65
C THR A 57 -1.65 2.13 -12.66
N LEU A 58 -2.60 1.58 -13.41
CA LEU A 58 -2.34 0.64 -14.49
C LEU A 58 -1.74 1.39 -15.70
N ILE A 59 -0.49 1.09 -16.02
CA ILE A 59 0.26 1.72 -17.12
C ILE A 59 0.56 0.76 -18.28
N ASP A 60 0.28 -0.53 -18.08
CA ASP A 60 0.22 -1.58 -19.10
C ASP A 60 -0.69 -2.71 -18.61
N ARG A 61 -1.07 -3.66 -19.47
CA ARG A 61 -1.95 -4.79 -19.13
C ARG A 61 -1.44 -5.68 -17.99
N GLU A 62 -0.15 -5.66 -17.71
CA GLU A 62 0.49 -6.46 -16.65
C GLU A 62 1.26 -5.58 -15.65
N TRP A 63 1.21 -4.26 -15.77
CA TRP A 63 2.05 -3.35 -15.00
C TRP A 63 1.24 -2.26 -14.34
N VAL A 64 1.31 -2.21 -13.01
CA VAL A 64 0.85 -1.05 -12.24
C VAL A 64 2.03 -0.34 -11.61
N VAL A 65 2.01 0.99 -11.67
CA VAL A 65 2.93 1.86 -10.96
C VAL A 65 2.31 2.33 -9.65
N THR A 66 3.12 2.40 -8.61
CA THR A 66 2.75 2.87 -7.28
C THR A 66 3.96 3.52 -6.61
N ALA A 67 3.82 3.98 -5.37
CA ALA A 67 4.91 4.50 -4.57
C ALA A 67 5.75 3.36 -3.99
N ALA A 68 7.05 3.57 -3.85
CA ALA A 68 7.96 2.60 -3.24
C ALA A 68 7.62 2.35 -1.76
N HIS A 69 7.22 3.40 -1.03
CA HIS A 69 6.84 3.27 0.38
C HIS A 69 5.59 2.39 0.60
N CYS A 70 4.77 2.15 -0.43
CA CYS A 70 3.66 1.21 -0.37
C CYS A 70 4.11 -0.26 -0.33
N VAL A 71 5.37 -0.55 -0.66
CA VAL A 71 5.89 -1.93 -0.78
C VAL A 71 7.20 -2.17 -0.03
N GLU A 72 7.65 -1.18 0.74
CA GLU A 72 8.94 -1.22 1.44
C GLU A 72 8.93 -2.01 2.77
N ASN A 73 7.75 -2.41 3.23
CA ASN A 73 7.57 -3.05 4.54
C ASN A 73 7.21 -4.53 4.40
N PRO A 74 7.47 -5.35 5.43
CA PRO A 74 7.00 -6.74 5.47
C PRO A 74 5.50 -6.85 5.27
N GLN A 75 5.14 -7.67 4.28
CA GLN A 75 3.76 -8.02 4.01
C GLN A 75 3.26 -8.93 5.13
N VAL A 76 2.06 -8.66 5.64
CA VAL A 76 1.36 -9.52 6.60
C VAL A 76 0.47 -10.54 5.88
N GLY A 77 0.10 -10.27 4.63
CA GLY A 77 -0.71 -11.13 3.79
C GLY A 77 -0.20 -11.26 2.35
N LYS A 78 -1.03 -11.86 1.49
CA LYS A 78 -0.75 -11.90 0.05
C LYS A 78 -1.12 -10.57 -0.59
N MET A 79 -0.16 -9.91 -1.24
CA MET A 79 -0.42 -8.68 -1.99
C MET A 79 -1.31 -8.97 -3.21
N GLU A 80 -2.39 -8.22 -3.31
CA GLU A 80 -3.38 -8.29 -4.38
C GLU A 80 -3.80 -6.87 -4.77
N VAL A 81 -4.21 -6.71 -6.02
CA VAL A 81 -4.72 -5.44 -6.53
C VAL A 81 -6.15 -5.59 -7.05
N VAL A 82 -6.90 -4.50 -6.96
CA VAL A 82 -8.23 -4.34 -7.56
C VAL A 82 -8.13 -3.21 -8.58
N ILE A 83 -8.63 -3.42 -9.79
CA ILE A 83 -8.43 -2.53 -10.93
C ILE A 83 -9.78 -2.06 -11.47
N GLY A 84 -9.96 -0.75 -11.65
CA GLY A 84 -11.14 -0.15 -12.28
C GLY A 84 -12.44 -0.24 -11.47
N VAL A 85 -12.36 -0.37 -10.14
CA VAL A 85 -13.54 -0.58 -9.29
C VAL A 85 -13.97 0.71 -8.58
N THR A 86 -15.22 1.10 -8.75
CA THR A 86 -15.74 2.34 -8.13
C THR A 86 -15.96 2.21 -6.63
N ASP A 87 -16.40 1.04 -6.15
CA ASP A 87 -16.78 0.82 -4.75
C ASP A 87 -16.21 -0.50 -4.23
N LEU A 88 -15.18 -0.41 -3.39
CA LEU A 88 -14.43 -1.53 -2.81
C LEU A 88 -15.24 -2.35 -1.81
N SER A 89 -16.39 -1.85 -1.33
CA SER A 89 -17.29 -2.60 -0.45
C SER A 89 -18.14 -3.64 -1.21
N LYS A 90 -18.22 -3.52 -2.53
CA LYS A 90 -18.93 -4.47 -3.40
C LYS A 90 -18.03 -5.60 -3.82
N SER A 91 -18.62 -6.69 -4.31
CA SER A 91 -17.85 -7.79 -4.88
C SER A 91 -17.00 -7.31 -6.07
N HIS A 92 -15.73 -7.67 -6.07
CA HIS A 92 -14.77 -7.34 -7.11
C HIS A 92 -13.77 -8.48 -7.31
N GLN A 93 -13.10 -8.45 -8.47
CA GLN A 93 -12.01 -9.37 -8.76
C GLN A 93 -10.70 -8.80 -8.24
N ARG A 94 -9.91 -9.68 -7.63
CA ARG A 94 -8.57 -9.39 -7.12
C ARG A 94 -7.55 -10.10 -7.99
N THR A 95 -6.48 -9.40 -8.33
CA THR A 95 -5.38 -9.93 -9.14
C THR A 95 -4.14 -10.03 -8.26
N SER A 96 -3.49 -11.18 -8.23
CA SER A 96 -2.26 -11.36 -7.45
C SER A 96 -1.08 -10.65 -8.11
N ILE A 97 -0.13 -10.22 -7.29
CA ILE A 97 1.16 -9.68 -7.73
C ILE A 97 2.22 -10.77 -7.64
N ASP A 98 2.95 -11.01 -8.73
CA ASP A 98 3.99 -12.05 -8.78
C ASP A 98 5.42 -11.47 -8.77
N GLN A 99 5.58 -10.15 -8.92
CA GLN A 99 6.85 -9.45 -8.79
C GLN A 99 6.64 -7.99 -8.36
N VAL A 100 7.49 -7.53 -7.43
CA VAL A 100 7.56 -6.14 -6.97
C VAL A 100 8.95 -5.60 -7.32
N LEU A 101 9.01 -4.46 -7.99
CA LEU A 101 10.23 -3.79 -8.41
C LEU A 101 10.24 -2.37 -7.85
N MET A 102 11.23 -2.05 -7.03
CA MET A 102 11.38 -0.74 -6.40
C MET A 102 12.58 -0.02 -7.01
N ASN A 103 12.53 1.31 -7.12
CA ASN A 103 13.69 2.06 -7.57
C ASN A 103 14.89 1.80 -6.65
N THR A 104 16.06 1.52 -7.24
CA THR A 104 17.27 1.16 -6.48
C THR A 104 17.73 2.28 -5.55
N GLU A 105 17.59 3.54 -5.93
CA GLU A 105 18.02 4.66 -5.07
C GLU A 105 17.13 4.78 -3.84
N TYR A 106 15.81 4.63 -4.04
CA TYR A 106 14.87 4.57 -2.92
C TYR A 106 15.15 3.36 -2.02
N LEU A 107 15.39 2.18 -2.60
CA LEU A 107 15.78 0.98 -1.85
C LEU A 107 17.01 1.24 -0.97
N VAL A 108 18.05 1.85 -1.54
CA VAL A 108 19.28 2.19 -0.81
C VAL A 108 19.00 3.18 0.32
N ASN A 109 18.16 4.20 0.08
CA ASN A 109 17.77 5.15 1.13
C ASN A 109 17.00 4.46 2.26
N ARG A 110 16.06 3.57 1.92
CA ARG A 110 15.31 2.75 2.87
C ARG A 110 16.22 1.85 3.72
N LEU A 111 17.24 1.25 3.10
CA LEU A 111 18.21 0.39 3.79
C LEU A 111 19.13 1.17 4.73
N LYS A 112 19.45 2.43 4.41
CA LYS A 112 20.20 3.32 5.31
C LYS A 112 19.39 3.75 6.52
N SER A 113 18.06 3.76 6.44
CA SER A 113 17.14 4.22 7.48
C SER A 113 16.41 3.11 8.24
N LEU A 114 16.88 1.86 8.21
CA LEU A 114 16.18 0.75 8.88
C LEU A 114 15.84 1.05 10.34
N GLY A 115 14.53 1.13 10.64
CA GLY A 115 13.99 1.46 11.96
C GLY A 115 13.82 2.95 12.26
N PHE A 116 14.03 3.81 11.27
CA PHE A 116 13.87 5.27 11.37
C PHE A 116 13.15 5.81 10.14
N ASP A 117 12.85 7.12 10.17
CA ASP A 117 12.29 7.84 9.03
C ASP A 117 13.28 7.83 7.85
N ILE A 118 12.74 7.66 6.64
CA ILE A 118 13.56 7.69 5.42
C ILE A 118 14.05 9.12 5.22
N PRO A 119 15.36 9.33 4.99
CA PRO A 119 15.95 10.67 4.95
C PRO A 119 15.46 11.51 3.78
N THR A 120 14.96 10.88 2.72
CA THR A 120 14.33 11.54 1.56
C THR A 120 13.43 10.57 0.82
N PHE A 121 12.33 11.07 0.28
CA PHE A 121 11.44 10.35 -0.65
C PHE A 121 11.96 10.33 -2.10
N GLU A 122 13.22 10.68 -2.37
CA GLU A 122 13.78 10.67 -3.72
C GLU A 122 13.51 9.34 -4.46
N LYS A 123 12.88 9.46 -5.63
CA LYS A 123 12.45 8.35 -6.50
C LYS A 123 11.55 7.32 -5.78
N ASP A 124 10.59 7.80 -4.99
CA ASP A 124 9.51 7.00 -4.39
C ASP A 124 8.56 6.39 -5.43
N ILE A 125 9.07 5.39 -6.16
CA ILE A 125 8.36 4.65 -7.21
C ILE A 125 8.62 3.15 -7.11
N ALA A 126 7.58 2.38 -7.35
CA ALA A 126 7.64 0.94 -7.57
C ALA A 126 6.71 0.51 -8.72
N LEU A 127 7.05 -0.64 -9.32
CA LEU A 127 6.23 -1.37 -10.27
C LEU A 127 5.78 -2.69 -9.67
N LEU A 128 4.51 -3.00 -9.90
CA LEU A 128 3.90 -4.28 -9.58
C LEU A 128 3.60 -5.00 -10.89
N HIS A 129 4.16 -6.20 -11.03
CA HIS A 129 3.82 -7.10 -12.13
C HIS A 129 2.60 -7.95 -11.73
N LEU A 130 1.56 -7.89 -12.54
CA LEU A 130 0.35 -8.69 -12.35
C LEU A 130 0.64 -10.15 -12.72
N ALA A 131 0.15 -11.09 -11.93
CA ALA A 131 0.24 -12.51 -12.24
C ALA A 131 -0.55 -12.90 -13.50
N THR A 132 -1.59 -12.13 -13.84
CA THR A 132 -2.37 -12.30 -15.06
C THR A 132 -2.68 -10.96 -15.71
N PRO A 133 -2.55 -10.83 -17.04
CA PRO A 133 -2.92 -9.61 -17.75
C PRO A 133 -4.38 -9.22 -17.50
N THR A 134 -4.63 -7.93 -17.32
CA THR A 134 -5.99 -7.39 -17.23
C THR A 134 -6.54 -6.98 -18.59
N ALA A 135 -7.87 -7.05 -18.74
CA ALA A 135 -8.58 -6.51 -19.89
C ALA A 135 -8.84 -4.99 -19.78
N ASN A 136 -8.61 -4.41 -18.59
CA ASN A 136 -8.75 -2.98 -18.37
C ASN A 136 -7.77 -2.17 -19.23
N ALA A 137 -8.20 -1.00 -19.71
CA ALA A 137 -7.35 -0.12 -20.49
C ALA A 137 -6.38 0.66 -19.57
N PRO A 138 -5.06 0.63 -19.85
CA PRO A 138 -4.07 1.40 -19.10
C PRO A 138 -4.10 2.89 -19.46
N ILE A 139 -3.52 3.73 -18.60
CA ILE A 139 -3.20 5.13 -18.90
C ILE A 139 -1.78 5.27 -19.43
N THR A 140 -1.55 6.24 -20.31
CA THR A 140 -0.19 6.58 -20.78
C THR A 140 0.51 7.51 -19.80
N VAL A 141 1.80 7.28 -19.55
CA VAL A 141 2.68 8.27 -18.91
C VAL A 141 2.85 9.46 -19.85
N ALA A 142 2.76 10.68 -19.32
CA ALA A 142 2.91 11.89 -20.11
C ALA A 142 4.36 12.09 -20.61
N PRO A 143 4.58 12.91 -21.65
CA PRO A 143 5.93 13.30 -22.08
C PRO A 143 6.71 14.04 -20.99
N LEU A 144 8.04 13.89 -20.97
CA LEU A 144 8.93 14.50 -19.97
C LEU A 144 8.72 16.01 -19.79
N ASN A 145 8.52 16.72 -20.90
CA ASN A 145 8.34 18.17 -20.95
C ASN A 145 6.88 18.63 -20.75
N THR A 146 5.95 17.74 -20.40
CA THR A 146 4.53 18.14 -20.21
C THR A 146 4.40 19.25 -19.17
N LYS A 147 5.23 19.23 -18.12
CA LYS A 147 5.19 20.25 -17.06
C LYS A 147 5.61 21.64 -17.52
N ASP A 148 6.37 21.73 -18.62
CA ASP A 148 6.84 23.02 -19.17
C ASP A 148 5.67 23.81 -19.80
N THR A 149 4.55 23.14 -20.08
CA THR A 149 3.32 23.78 -20.57
C THR A 149 2.45 24.34 -19.44
N TRP A 150 2.75 23.99 -18.18
CA TRP A 150 1.94 24.38 -17.05
C TRP A 150 2.26 25.82 -16.64
N VAL A 151 1.32 26.72 -16.91
CA VAL A 151 1.38 28.13 -16.53
C VAL A 151 0.35 28.42 -15.45
N GLY A 152 0.74 29.20 -14.43
CA GLY A 152 -0.16 29.52 -13.31
C GLY A 152 -0.67 28.27 -12.55
N PRO A 153 -1.87 28.33 -11.91
CA PRO A 153 -2.41 27.22 -11.14
C PRO A 153 -3.05 26.16 -12.07
N THR A 154 -2.23 25.55 -12.92
CA THR A 154 -2.64 24.44 -13.77
C THR A 154 -3.21 23.33 -12.89
N GLN A 155 -4.44 22.90 -13.18
CA GLN A 155 -5.15 21.91 -12.38
C GLN A 155 -4.72 20.50 -12.77
N LEU A 156 -4.33 19.73 -11.77
CA LEU A 156 -3.92 18.34 -11.86
C LEU A 156 -4.91 17.50 -11.06
N ARG A 157 -5.45 16.44 -11.65
CA ARG A 157 -6.50 15.63 -11.03
C ARG A 157 -5.92 14.44 -10.29
N THR A 158 -6.23 14.28 -9.01
CA THR A 158 -5.86 13.10 -8.22
C THR A 158 -7.06 12.19 -7.95
N TYR A 159 -6.77 10.93 -7.65
CA TYR A 159 -7.76 9.89 -7.36
C TYR A 159 -7.30 8.98 -6.22
N GLY A 160 -8.24 8.50 -5.40
CA GLY A 160 -7.89 7.61 -4.29
C GLY A 160 -9.06 7.14 -3.44
N TYR A 161 -8.78 6.14 -2.60
CA TYR A 161 -9.72 5.48 -1.67
C TYR A 161 -9.39 5.78 -0.20
N GLY A 162 -8.39 6.61 0.04
CA GLY A 162 -7.86 6.90 1.37
C GLY A 162 -8.74 7.83 2.20
N GLY A 163 -8.10 8.42 3.20
CA GLY A 163 -8.72 9.22 4.23
C GLY A 163 -9.52 10.41 3.70
N ILE A 164 -10.77 10.53 4.14
CA ILE A 164 -11.68 11.61 3.74
C ILE A 164 -11.75 12.76 4.75
N ASN A 165 -10.95 12.68 5.82
CA ASN A 165 -10.81 13.71 6.83
C ASN A 165 -9.33 13.97 7.18
N PRO A 166 -8.96 15.16 7.67
CA PRO A 166 -7.56 15.53 7.95
C PRO A 166 -6.78 14.53 8.82
N GLN A 167 -7.46 13.86 9.75
CA GLN A 167 -6.84 12.88 10.65
C GLN A 167 -6.73 11.47 10.04
N ALA A 168 -7.26 11.24 8.82
CA ALA A 168 -7.34 9.94 8.18
C ALA A 168 -7.95 8.85 9.08
N THR A 169 -9.03 9.18 9.78
CA THR A 169 -9.74 8.22 10.65
C THR A 169 -10.97 7.63 9.95
N ILE A 170 -11.29 8.12 8.77
CA ILE A 170 -12.42 7.67 7.96
C ILE A 170 -11.89 7.52 6.53
N ASP A 171 -11.97 6.32 5.98
CA ASP A 171 -11.63 6.04 4.57
C ASP A 171 -12.91 5.99 3.72
N SER A 172 -12.75 6.01 2.39
CA SER A 172 -13.90 5.86 1.49
C SER A 172 -13.89 4.50 0.79
N PRO A 173 -14.95 3.69 0.91
CA PRO A 173 -15.06 2.51 0.07
C PRO A 173 -15.28 2.89 -1.41
N VAL A 174 -15.78 4.10 -1.69
CA VAL A 174 -16.00 4.60 -3.06
C VAL A 174 -14.80 5.43 -3.50
N LEU A 175 -14.39 5.33 -4.76
CA LEU A 175 -13.31 6.15 -5.31
C LEU A 175 -13.65 7.64 -5.27
N GLN A 176 -12.64 8.44 -4.95
CA GLN A 176 -12.73 9.89 -4.84
C GLN A 176 -11.81 10.58 -5.82
N THR A 177 -12.12 11.84 -6.14
CA THR A 177 -11.27 12.69 -6.98
C THR A 177 -11.37 14.16 -6.61
N ILE A 178 -10.29 14.90 -6.86
CA ILE A 178 -10.20 16.35 -6.72
C ILE A 178 -9.18 16.92 -7.71
N ASP A 179 -9.39 18.15 -8.14
CA ASP A 179 -8.44 18.94 -8.92
C ASP A 179 -7.59 19.79 -7.98
N LEU A 180 -6.27 19.70 -8.12
CA LEU A 180 -5.28 20.40 -7.30
C LEU A 180 -4.39 21.28 -8.19
N PRO A 181 -4.16 22.56 -7.83
CA PRO A 181 -3.27 23.41 -8.61
C PRO A 181 -1.81 22.98 -8.45
N TYR A 182 -1.06 22.97 -9.55
CA TYR A 182 0.39 22.79 -9.55
C TYR A 182 1.11 23.92 -8.79
N GLN A 183 2.11 23.57 -7.99
CA GLN A 183 2.84 24.48 -7.09
C GLN A 183 4.36 24.51 -7.32
N GLY A 184 4.87 23.78 -8.31
CA GLY A 184 6.29 23.73 -8.67
C GLY A 184 6.89 22.34 -8.52
N ASP A 185 8.20 22.25 -8.77
CA ASP A 185 9.01 21.02 -8.78
C ASP A 185 10.05 20.99 -7.65
N ARG A 186 9.84 21.80 -6.62
CA ARG A 186 10.69 21.83 -5.43
C ARG A 186 9.85 21.82 -4.18
N ASP A 187 10.33 21.08 -3.19
CA ASP A 187 9.73 21.09 -1.87
C ASP A 187 9.93 22.47 -1.22
N ARG A 188 8.84 23.03 -0.71
CA ARG A 188 8.80 24.28 0.06
C ARG A 188 8.13 24.09 1.43
N TRP A 189 7.67 22.88 1.74
CA TRP A 189 6.76 22.60 2.85
C TRP A 189 7.35 21.61 3.86
N TYR A 190 8.10 20.60 3.41
CA TYR A 190 8.51 19.48 4.27
C TYR A 190 10.02 19.40 4.53
N GLY A 191 10.81 20.15 3.76
CA GLY A 191 12.27 20.16 3.89
C GLY A 191 12.94 18.90 3.33
N ASP A 192 12.23 18.12 2.52
CA ASP A 192 12.80 17.02 1.76
C ASP A 192 13.66 17.58 0.62
N THR A 193 14.76 16.88 0.30
CA THR A 193 15.72 17.31 -0.73
C THR A 193 15.46 16.66 -2.10
N THR A 194 14.31 16.00 -2.26
CA THR A 194 13.95 15.32 -3.50
C THR A 194 13.92 16.26 -4.70
N LEU A 195 14.43 15.74 -5.82
CA LEU A 195 14.43 16.34 -7.15
C LEU A 195 13.52 15.57 -8.12
N SER A 196 13.00 14.42 -7.72
CA SER A 196 12.10 13.59 -8.54
C SER A 196 10.62 13.96 -8.42
N HIS A 197 10.25 15.00 -7.66
CA HIS A 197 8.86 15.32 -7.32
C HIS A 197 8.33 16.60 -7.99
N ILE A 198 7.02 16.62 -8.18
CA ILE A 198 6.22 17.82 -8.40
C ILE A 198 5.23 17.99 -7.23
N PHE A 199 4.77 19.22 -7.02
CA PHE A 199 3.89 19.55 -5.91
C PHE A 199 2.56 20.10 -6.41
N ALA A 200 1.46 19.67 -5.79
CA ALA A 200 0.12 20.12 -6.14
C ALA A 200 -0.74 20.30 -4.88
N GLY A 201 -1.66 21.25 -4.90
CA GLY A 201 -2.54 21.55 -3.77
C GLY A 201 -2.27 22.93 -3.18
N GLN A 202 -1.95 23.01 -1.89
CA GLN A 202 -1.86 24.27 -1.14
C GLN A 202 -3.22 24.94 -0.89
N THR A 203 -4.28 24.15 -0.79
CA THR A 203 -5.63 24.63 -0.44
C THR A 203 -6.08 23.99 0.87
N VAL A 204 -6.52 24.82 1.81
CA VAL A 204 -7.01 24.33 3.12
C VAL A 204 -8.25 23.47 2.90
N MET A 205 -8.34 22.33 3.60
CA MET A 205 -9.41 21.34 3.44
C MET A 205 -9.48 20.70 2.04
N GLN A 206 -8.39 20.74 1.27
CA GLN A 206 -8.27 20.05 -0.01
C GLN A 206 -6.91 19.37 -0.18
N ASP A 207 -6.87 18.03 -0.10
CA ASP A 207 -5.65 17.26 -0.34
C ASP A 207 -5.94 15.75 -0.45
N SER A 208 -5.00 15.03 -1.06
CA SER A 208 -4.83 13.59 -0.85
C SER A 208 -4.46 13.29 0.62
N CYS A 209 -4.69 12.06 1.07
CA CYS A 209 -4.39 11.68 2.45
C CYS A 209 -3.91 10.23 2.56
N LYS A 210 -3.73 9.73 3.79
CA LYS A 210 -3.30 8.35 4.02
C LYS A 210 -4.22 7.37 3.28
N GLY A 211 -3.64 6.40 2.58
CA GLY A 211 -4.36 5.46 1.72
C GLY A 211 -4.41 5.87 0.24
N ASP A 212 -4.20 7.15 -0.08
CA ASP A 212 -4.10 7.62 -1.48
C ASP A 212 -2.69 7.46 -2.07
N SER A 213 -1.69 7.21 -1.22
CA SER A 213 -0.30 6.92 -1.59
C SER A 213 -0.19 5.93 -2.75
N GLY A 214 0.68 6.22 -3.71
CA GLY A 214 0.83 5.49 -4.96
C GLY A 214 -0.26 5.77 -6.00
N GLY A 215 -1.35 6.45 -5.63
CA GLY A 215 -2.42 6.85 -6.51
C GLY A 215 -2.00 7.89 -7.56
N PRO A 216 -2.73 8.00 -8.68
CA PRO A 216 -2.36 8.83 -9.81
C PRO A 216 -2.65 10.32 -9.61
N LEU A 217 -1.72 11.15 -10.08
CA LEU A 217 -1.96 12.55 -10.45
C LEU A 217 -1.97 12.65 -11.99
N VAL A 218 -3.04 13.20 -12.55
CA VAL A 218 -3.36 13.14 -13.98
C VAL A 218 -3.49 14.55 -14.57
N TYR A 219 -2.94 14.74 -15.77
CA TYR A 219 -3.13 15.94 -16.58
C TYR A 219 -3.55 15.54 -17.99
N MET A 220 -4.66 16.09 -18.48
CA MET A 220 -5.20 15.82 -19.82
C MET A 220 -5.30 14.32 -20.17
N GLY A 221 -5.68 13.48 -19.20
CA GLY A 221 -5.82 12.04 -19.39
C GLY A 221 -4.50 11.25 -19.42
N GLN A 222 -3.38 11.85 -19.03
CA GLN A 222 -2.07 11.20 -18.92
C GLN A 222 -1.56 11.22 -17.48
N LEU A 223 -0.82 10.18 -17.09
CA LEU A 223 -0.20 10.11 -15.77
C LEU A 223 1.00 11.06 -15.71
N VAL A 224 0.99 11.97 -14.74
CA VAL A 224 2.07 12.96 -14.52
C VAL A 224 2.72 12.84 -13.16
N GLY A 225 2.01 12.33 -12.16
CA GLY A 225 2.54 12.17 -10.81
C GLY A 225 2.02 10.91 -10.12
N ILE A 226 2.78 10.45 -9.12
CA ILE A 226 2.42 9.33 -8.25
C ILE A 226 2.41 9.87 -6.82
N THR A 227 1.28 9.78 -6.13
CA THR A 227 1.08 10.32 -4.77
C THR A 227 2.13 9.72 -3.84
N SER A 228 2.92 10.56 -3.17
CA SER A 228 4.06 10.10 -2.36
C SER A 228 3.92 10.53 -0.89
N TYR A 229 4.11 11.81 -0.60
CA TYR A 229 4.09 12.31 0.77
C TYR A 229 3.37 13.66 0.89
N GLY A 230 3.00 14.04 2.10
CA GLY A 230 2.24 15.26 2.36
C GLY A 230 2.17 15.59 3.84
N ALA A 231 1.41 16.63 4.18
CA ALA A 231 1.26 17.06 5.56
C ALA A 231 0.43 16.05 6.35
N PHE A 232 0.75 15.88 7.63
CA PHE A 232 -0.14 15.22 8.58
C PHE A 232 -0.37 16.12 9.79
N PRO A 233 -1.62 16.49 10.15
CA PRO A 233 -2.88 16.19 9.46
C PRO A 233 -2.92 16.65 8.00
N CYS A 234 -3.62 15.88 7.15
CA CYS A 234 -3.77 16.16 5.72
C CYS A 234 -4.57 17.46 5.49
N ALA A 235 -4.45 18.05 4.31
CA ALA A 235 -5.22 19.24 3.91
C ALA A 235 -5.08 20.46 4.85
N SER A 236 -3.90 20.59 5.47
CA SER A 236 -3.52 21.73 6.32
C SER A 236 -3.24 23.01 5.52
N GLY A 237 -3.25 22.95 4.20
CA GLY A 237 -2.87 24.04 3.29
C GLY A 237 -1.45 23.95 2.75
N ALA A 238 -0.71 22.87 3.06
CA ALA A 238 0.52 22.51 2.35
C ALA A 238 0.19 21.82 1.00
N ALA A 239 1.14 21.81 0.06
CA ALA A 239 1.01 21.06 -1.19
C ALA A 239 1.55 19.65 -1.02
N GLY A 240 0.83 18.63 -1.49
CA GLY A 240 1.32 17.25 -1.50
C GLY A 240 2.45 17.06 -2.51
N GLY A 241 3.38 16.17 -2.18
CA GLY A 241 4.47 15.73 -3.06
C GLY A 241 4.05 14.50 -3.89
N TYR A 242 4.29 14.59 -5.19
CA TYR A 242 4.02 13.52 -6.15
C TYR A 242 5.29 13.20 -6.95
N THR A 243 5.73 11.94 -6.97
CA THR A 243 6.85 11.53 -7.83
C THR A 243 6.48 11.79 -9.28
N TYR A 244 7.29 12.58 -10.01
CA TYR A 244 7.03 12.98 -11.38
C TYR A 244 7.29 11.82 -12.35
N ALA A 245 6.23 11.08 -12.66
CA ALA A 245 6.29 9.86 -13.47
C ALA A 245 7.01 10.03 -14.83
N PRO A 246 6.83 11.14 -15.59
CA PRO A 246 7.54 11.35 -16.85
C PRO A 246 9.07 11.35 -16.74
N ALA A 247 9.64 11.79 -15.61
CA ALA A 247 11.10 11.73 -15.39
C ALA A 247 11.63 10.32 -15.14
N LEU A 248 10.75 9.37 -14.81
CA LEU A 248 11.10 7.97 -14.55
C LEU A 248 10.58 7.03 -15.64
N ALA A 249 10.12 7.56 -16.78
CA ALA A 249 9.62 6.77 -17.90
C ALA A 249 10.66 5.78 -18.44
N ASP A 250 11.94 6.19 -18.51
CA ASP A 250 13.04 5.30 -18.93
C ASP A 250 13.22 4.14 -17.95
N TRP A 251 13.25 4.44 -16.64
CA TRP A 251 13.33 3.42 -15.60
C TRP A 251 12.14 2.45 -15.67
N ILE A 252 10.91 2.96 -15.84
CA ILE A 252 9.71 2.13 -16.02
C ILE A 252 9.89 1.21 -17.22
N ASN A 253 10.33 1.74 -18.36
CA ASN A 253 10.49 0.98 -19.59
C ASN A 253 11.59 -0.08 -19.47
N GLU A 254 12.70 0.24 -18.79
CA GLU A 254 13.77 -0.70 -18.49
C GLU A 254 13.25 -1.88 -17.65
N GLN A 255 12.52 -1.63 -16.56
CA GLN A 255 11.99 -2.71 -15.72
C GLN A 255 11.04 -3.66 -16.48
N LYS A 256 10.28 -3.11 -17.45
CA LYS A 256 9.34 -3.90 -18.26
C LYS A 256 10.01 -4.82 -19.28
N HIS A 257 11.22 -4.48 -19.74
CA HIS A 257 11.86 -5.14 -20.89
C HIS A 257 13.28 -5.67 -20.60
N ASN A 258 13.75 -5.54 -19.36
CA ASN A 258 15.04 -6.05 -18.93
C ASN A 258 14.91 -7.32 -18.07
N ILE A 259 16.04 -7.89 -17.69
CA ILE A 259 16.08 -8.86 -16.61
C ILE A 259 15.88 -8.17 -15.27
N THR A 260 15.01 -8.72 -14.42
CA THR A 260 14.69 -8.14 -13.12
C THR A 260 14.68 -9.20 -12.03
N ILE A 261 14.95 -8.76 -10.80
CA ILE A 261 14.79 -9.52 -9.56
C ILE A 261 13.78 -8.77 -8.69
N THR A 262 12.95 -9.49 -7.93
CA THR A 262 12.12 -8.87 -6.88
C THR A 262 12.98 -7.98 -5.98
N SER A 263 12.72 -6.67 -5.93
CA SER A 263 13.66 -5.73 -5.30
C SER A 263 13.69 -5.85 -3.79
N LEU A 264 12.55 -6.17 -3.16
CA LEU A 264 12.45 -6.25 -1.71
C LEU A 264 11.47 -7.34 -1.29
N ARG A 265 11.84 -8.05 -0.23
CA ARG A 265 10.90 -8.81 0.60
C ARG A 265 11.04 -8.36 2.03
N GLY A 266 9.93 -8.26 2.74
CA GLY A 266 9.96 -8.16 4.20
C GLY A 266 9.42 -9.43 4.84
N LEU A 267 9.97 -9.80 5.99
CA LEU A 267 9.67 -11.07 6.64
C LEU A 267 9.64 -10.94 8.16
N ASN A 268 8.50 -11.27 8.76
CA ASN A 268 8.38 -11.42 10.21
C ASN A 268 8.85 -12.83 10.60
N VAL A 269 9.85 -12.92 11.47
CA VAL A 269 10.46 -14.18 11.90
C VAL A 269 10.42 -14.28 13.43
N PRO A 270 9.72 -15.27 14.00
CA PRO A 270 9.71 -15.46 15.44
C PRO A 270 11.12 -15.68 16.01
N ALA A 271 11.32 -15.22 17.25
CA ALA A 271 12.57 -15.43 17.97
C ALA A 271 12.99 -16.92 17.96
N ASN A 272 14.27 -17.18 17.73
CA ASN A 272 14.88 -18.52 17.63
C ASN A 272 14.37 -19.40 16.47
N GLN A 273 13.64 -18.83 15.51
CA GLN A 273 13.23 -19.52 14.29
C GLN A 273 13.92 -18.94 13.06
N SER A 274 13.78 -19.61 11.92
CA SER A 274 14.22 -19.11 10.62
C SER A 274 13.07 -19.18 9.63
N ARG A 275 12.98 -18.20 8.74
CA ARG A 275 12.05 -18.25 7.60
C ARG A 275 12.80 -17.92 6.32
N TRP A 276 12.20 -18.30 5.20
CA TRP A 276 12.76 -18.09 3.87
C TRP A 276 11.89 -17.12 3.09
N ALA A 277 12.53 -16.16 2.44
CA ALA A 277 11.89 -15.27 1.47
C ALA A 277 12.29 -15.66 0.05
N GLU A 278 11.36 -15.56 -0.89
CA GLU A 278 11.56 -15.91 -2.29
C GLU A 278 11.64 -14.68 -3.18
N TYR A 279 12.65 -14.67 -4.04
CA TYR A 279 12.98 -13.64 -5.00
C TYR A 279 12.80 -14.22 -6.39
N ARG A 280 11.85 -13.66 -7.13
CA ARG A 280 11.61 -14.06 -8.50
C ARG A 280 12.54 -13.29 -9.41
N LEU A 281 13.30 -14.01 -10.22
CA LEU A 281 14.08 -13.49 -11.32
C LEU A 281 13.36 -13.79 -12.63
N VAL A 282 13.31 -12.82 -13.54
CA VAL A 282 12.63 -12.98 -14.82
C VAL A 282 13.44 -12.31 -15.91
N ASN A 283 13.70 -13.00 -17.01
CA ASN A 283 14.30 -12.42 -18.20
C ASN A 283 13.20 -11.97 -19.17
N ARG A 284 12.91 -10.67 -19.21
CA ARG A 284 11.94 -10.08 -20.15
C ARG A 284 12.57 -9.58 -21.46
N THR A 285 13.85 -9.86 -21.66
CA THR A 285 14.58 -9.43 -22.85
C THR A 285 14.38 -10.40 -24.00
N MET A 286 14.77 -9.98 -25.20
CA MET A 286 14.80 -10.85 -26.38
C MET A 286 16.05 -11.73 -26.47
N PHE A 287 16.96 -11.66 -25.49
CA PHE A 287 18.24 -12.35 -25.48
C PHE A 287 18.39 -13.24 -24.24
N SER A 288 19.22 -14.28 -24.33
CA SER A 288 19.62 -15.02 -23.12
C SER A 288 20.47 -14.13 -22.21
N ALA A 289 20.24 -14.29 -20.91
CA ALA A 289 21.02 -13.63 -19.87
C ALA A 289 21.91 -14.65 -19.15
N THR A 290 23.20 -14.35 -19.02
CA THR A 290 24.12 -15.15 -18.21
C THR A 290 24.17 -14.58 -16.80
N LEU A 291 23.81 -15.39 -15.80
CA LEU A 291 23.81 -15.06 -14.38
C LEU A 291 25.11 -15.51 -13.72
N SER A 292 25.74 -14.62 -12.96
CA SER A 292 26.98 -14.92 -12.25
C SER A 292 27.11 -14.08 -10.98
N ASP A 293 28.13 -14.37 -10.17
CA ASP A 293 28.50 -13.55 -9.00
C ASP A 293 27.35 -13.31 -8.02
N LEU A 294 26.56 -14.35 -7.72
CA LEU A 294 25.52 -14.29 -6.69
C LEU A 294 26.16 -14.15 -5.30
N VAL A 295 25.96 -13.00 -4.67
CA VAL A 295 26.46 -12.66 -3.34
C VAL A 295 25.28 -12.33 -2.44
N THR A 296 25.31 -12.81 -1.20
CA THR A 296 24.34 -12.41 -0.18
C THR A 296 24.98 -12.31 1.20
N THR A 297 24.42 -11.44 2.05
CA THR A 297 24.75 -11.40 3.49
C THR A 297 23.94 -12.41 4.30
N ALA A 298 22.90 -13.00 3.71
CA ALA A 298 21.98 -13.90 4.39
C ALA A 298 22.69 -15.19 4.89
N PRO A 299 22.28 -15.73 6.05
CA PRO A 299 22.86 -16.96 6.62
C PRO A 299 22.55 -18.24 5.83
N GLY A 300 21.66 -18.19 4.83
CA GLY A 300 21.34 -19.32 3.98
C GLY A 300 20.76 -18.86 2.64
N ILE A 301 21.12 -19.59 1.58
CA ILE A 301 20.66 -19.34 0.22
C ILE A 301 20.34 -20.66 -0.49
N ALA A 302 19.26 -20.66 -1.27
CA ALA A 302 18.94 -21.72 -2.23
C ALA A 302 18.67 -21.07 -3.58
N ASN A 303 19.47 -21.44 -4.60
CA ASN A 303 19.42 -20.84 -5.92
C ASN A 303 18.91 -21.88 -6.93
N ASN A 304 17.73 -21.64 -7.51
CA ASN A 304 17.15 -22.48 -8.56
C ASN A 304 17.30 -21.86 -9.96
N CYS A 305 18.13 -20.82 -10.10
CA CYS A 305 18.42 -20.20 -11.38
C CYS A 305 19.55 -20.93 -12.09
N ASN A 306 19.31 -21.30 -13.36
CA ASN A 306 20.37 -21.75 -14.26
C ASN A 306 21.34 -20.59 -14.54
N VAL A 307 22.58 -20.93 -14.88
CA VAL A 307 23.59 -19.94 -15.31
C VAL A 307 23.13 -19.17 -16.54
N GLU A 308 22.37 -19.81 -17.44
CA GLU A 308 21.73 -19.14 -18.57
C GLU A 308 20.21 -19.10 -18.36
N LEU A 309 19.64 -17.89 -18.37
CA LEU A 309 18.20 -17.66 -18.31
C LEU A 309 17.73 -17.15 -19.67
N LYS A 310 16.92 -17.95 -20.39
CA LYS A 310 16.46 -17.62 -21.75
C LYS A 310 15.35 -16.56 -21.75
N PRO A 311 15.05 -15.92 -22.91
CA PRO A 311 13.92 -15.01 -23.04
C PRO A 311 12.61 -15.60 -22.51
N GLY A 312 11.89 -14.83 -21.69
CA GLY A 312 10.62 -15.22 -21.09
C GLY A 312 10.72 -16.23 -19.94
N GLN A 313 11.92 -16.73 -19.61
CA GLN A 313 12.10 -17.63 -18.48
C GLN A 313 12.20 -16.87 -17.16
N ASP A 314 11.71 -17.52 -16.11
CA ASP A 314 11.89 -17.10 -14.74
C ASP A 314 12.51 -18.21 -13.87
N CYS A 315 13.04 -17.80 -12.73
CA CYS A 315 13.60 -18.69 -11.72
C CYS A 315 13.50 -18.02 -10.34
N THR A 316 13.83 -18.78 -9.30
CA THR A 316 13.70 -18.32 -7.91
C THR A 316 15.01 -18.42 -7.15
N ILE A 317 15.33 -17.39 -6.39
CA ILE A 317 16.35 -17.41 -5.34
C ILE A 317 15.63 -17.31 -4.00
N ARG A 318 15.95 -18.19 -3.07
CA ARG A 318 15.43 -18.13 -1.70
C ARG A 318 16.55 -17.76 -0.75
N VAL A 319 16.31 -16.79 0.10
CA VAL A 319 17.24 -16.40 1.17
C VAL A 319 16.60 -16.58 2.53
N ARG A 320 17.41 -17.00 3.49
CA ARG A 320 16.97 -17.26 4.87
C ARG A 320 17.19 -16.03 5.74
N PHE A 321 16.24 -15.73 6.60
CA PHE A 321 16.43 -14.83 7.73
C PHE A 321 16.32 -15.62 9.03
N ASP A 322 17.25 -15.37 9.96
CA ASP A 322 17.26 -16.01 11.27
C ASP A 322 16.78 -15.00 12.33
N GLY A 323 15.71 -15.32 13.03
CA GLY A 323 15.14 -14.56 14.15
C GLY A 323 15.97 -14.67 15.43
N LYS A 324 17.30 -14.59 15.31
CA LYS A 324 18.26 -14.70 16.43
C LYS A 324 18.53 -13.36 17.12
N TYR A 325 17.94 -12.28 16.63
CA TYR A 325 18.17 -10.94 17.12
C TYR A 325 17.18 -10.57 18.23
N ALA A 326 17.35 -9.40 18.83
CA ALA A 326 16.39 -8.89 19.79
C ALA A 326 14.99 -8.77 19.16
N VAL A 327 13.95 -9.09 19.92
CA VAL A 327 12.56 -8.87 19.50
C VAL A 327 12.36 -7.41 19.11
N ASP A 328 11.59 -7.21 18.05
CA ASP A 328 11.29 -5.93 17.39
C ASP A 328 12.51 -5.26 16.73
N SER A 329 13.65 -5.97 16.62
CA SER A 329 14.79 -5.48 15.83
C SER A 329 14.60 -5.74 14.33
N ILE A 330 14.96 -4.71 13.56
CA ILE A 330 14.95 -4.72 12.10
C ILE A 330 16.37 -4.95 11.60
N ARG A 331 16.52 -5.85 10.62
CA ARG A 331 17.79 -6.15 9.94
C ARG A 331 17.55 -6.34 8.46
N ALA A 332 18.57 -6.03 7.66
CA ALA A 332 18.53 -6.30 6.24
C ALA A 332 19.56 -7.34 5.84
N GLU A 333 19.18 -8.20 4.89
CA GLU A 333 20.11 -9.00 4.11
C GLU A 333 20.12 -8.49 2.67
N ILE A 334 21.30 -8.38 2.07
CA ILE A 334 21.46 -7.91 0.69
C ILE A 334 21.67 -9.10 -0.22
N ILE A 335 21.15 -9.01 -1.43
CA ILE A 335 21.35 -9.96 -2.53
C ILE A 335 21.85 -9.14 -3.72
N SER A 336 22.96 -9.57 -4.29
CA SER A 336 23.53 -8.97 -5.50
C SER A 336 23.90 -10.08 -6.47
N MET A 337 23.65 -9.87 -7.76
CA MET A 337 24.01 -10.82 -8.81
C MET A 337 24.31 -10.06 -10.09
N LYS A 338 25.27 -10.53 -10.88
CA LYS A 338 25.50 -9.99 -12.23
C LYS A 338 24.63 -10.71 -13.24
N SER A 339 24.10 -9.93 -14.17
CA SER A 339 23.52 -10.41 -15.40
C SER A 339 24.30 -9.88 -16.59
N THR A 340 24.68 -10.75 -17.52
CA THR A 340 25.32 -10.35 -18.77
C THR A 340 24.42 -10.67 -19.94
N ILE A 341 24.06 -9.64 -20.72
CA ILE A 341 23.24 -9.77 -21.93
C ILE A 341 24.01 -9.14 -23.08
N ALA A 342 24.24 -9.90 -24.15
CA ALA A 342 24.99 -9.44 -25.34
C ALA A 342 26.33 -8.74 -24.99
N GLY A 343 27.07 -9.28 -24.02
CA GLY A 343 28.36 -8.76 -23.57
C GLY A 343 28.29 -7.53 -22.65
N ARG A 344 27.10 -7.03 -22.32
CA ARG A 344 26.91 -5.94 -21.34
C ARG A 344 26.50 -6.52 -20.00
N ALA A 345 27.31 -6.25 -18.98
CA ALA A 345 27.02 -6.66 -17.60
C ALA A 345 26.22 -5.58 -16.86
N SER A 346 25.20 -5.98 -16.12
CA SER A 346 24.46 -5.18 -15.15
C SER A 346 24.40 -5.90 -13.80
N THR A 347 24.22 -5.14 -12.74
CA THR A 347 24.01 -5.68 -11.39
C THR A 347 22.53 -5.66 -11.06
N LEU A 348 22.03 -6.82 -10.63
CA LEU A 348 20.71 -6.98 -10.05
C LEU A 348 20.86 -6.93 -8.53
N GLU A 349 20.16 -6.00 -7.89
CA GLU A 349 20.20 -5.81 -6.45
C GLU A 349 18.81 -6.03 -5.85
N ALA A 350 18.78 -6.72 -4.72
CA ALA A 350 17.60 -6.92 -3.92
C ALA A 350 17.95 -6.94 -2.44
N ALA A 351 16.94 -6.75 -1.58
CA ALA A 351 17.13 -6.87 -0.14
C ALA A 351 15.99 -7.63 0.54
N LEU A 352 16.31 -8.17 1.71
CA LEU A 352 15.39 -8.80 2.65
C LEU A 352 15.36 -7.97 3.92
N ILE A 353 14.22 -7.41 4.30
CA ILE A 353 14.07 -6.77 5.61
C ILE A 353 13.39 -7.76 6.56
N GLY A 354 14.15 -8.29 7.51
CA GLY A 354 13.64 -9.17 8.54
C GLY A 354 13.34 -8.42 9.83
N ILE A 355 12.20 -8.74 10.46
CA ILE A 355 11.84 -8.29 11.80
C ILE A 355 11.78 -9.52 12.69
N THR A 356 12.57 -9.52 13.78
CA THR A 356 12.46 -10.58 14.78
C THR A 356 11.24 -10.32 15.64
N THR A 357 10.23 -11.18 15.58
CA THR A 357 9.01 -11.04 16.38
C THR A 357 9.09 -11.88 17.65
N LYS A 358 8.15 -11.67 18.58
CA LYS A 358 7.98 -12.58 19.71
C LYS A 358 7.77 -14.01 19.22
N GLU A 359 8.21 -14.96 20.04
CA GLU A 359 7.99 -16.38 19.80
C GLU A 359 6.48 -16.65 19.65
N GLU A 360 6.13 -17.40 18.61
CA GLU A 360 4.75 -17.84 18.43
C GLU A 360 4.44 -18.83 19.54
N ALA A 361 3.40 -18.57 20.35
CA ALA A 361 3.00 -19.53 21.38
C ALA A 361 2.72 -20.87 20.70
N ALA A 362 3.28 -21.96 21.23
CA ALA A 362 3.00 -23.29 20.71
C ALA A 362 1.48 -23.47 20.58
N PRO A 363 0.96 -24.06 19.48
CA PRO A 363 -0.45 -24.35 19.38
C PRO A 363 -0.86 -25.12 20.63
N ILE A 364 -1.89 -24.65 21.34
CA ILE A 364 -2.49 -25.41 22.42
C ILE A 364 -2.91 -26.74 21.79
N PRO A 365 -2.39 -27.90 22.26
CA PRO A 365 -2.78 -29.18 21.67
C PRO A 365 -4.30 -29.30 21.70
N GLU A 366 -4.89 -29.66 20.57
CA GLU A 366 -6.31 -29.98 20.51
C GLU A 366 -6.63 -30.98 21.63
N PRO A 367 -7.71 -30.78 22.40
CA PRO A 367 -8.11 -31.75 23.39
C PRO A 367 -8.30 -33.10 22.68
N THR A 368 -7.50 -34.08 23.10
CA THR A 368 -7.59 -35.46 22.62
C THR A 368 -9.06 -35.88 22.59
N PRO A 369 -9.60 -36.42 21.48
CA PRO A 369 -10.96 -36.90 21.44
C PRO A 369 -11.14 -37.91 22.58
N GLN A 370 -12.03 -37.61 23.52
CA GLN A 370 -12.36 -38.58 24.58
C GLN A 370 -12.88 -39.85 23.90
N PRO A 371 -12.39 -41.04 24.29
CA PRO A 371 -12.92 -42.27 23.75
C PRO A 371 -14.41 -42.33 24.06
N SER A 372 -15.20 -42.55 23.00
CA SER A 372 -16.65 -42.76 23.07
C SER A 372 -16.95 -43.81 24.12
N GLN A 373 -17.66 -43.42 25.19
CA GLN A 373 -18.18 -44.39 26.15
C GLN A 373 -19.13 -45.35 25.44
N PRO A 374 -19.10 -46.66 25.76
CA PRO A 374 -20.05 -47.60 25.20
C PRO A 374 -21.46 -47.23 25.65
N THR A 375 -22.36 -47.08 24.68
CA THR A 375 -23.81 -47.01 24.90
C THR A 375 -24.28 -48.24 25.65
N THR A 376 -24.59 -48.10 26.93
CA THR A 376 -25.39 -49.07 27.68
C THR A 376 -26.87 -48.78 27.45
N THR A 377 -27.52 -49.69 26.74
CA THR A 377 -28.97 -49.76 26.59
C THR A 377 -29.61 -50.39 27.84
N SER A 378 -30.37 -49.59 28.59
CA SER A 378 -31.56 -49.96 29.37
C SER A 378 -32.15 -48.64 29.89
N GLY A 379 -33.43 -48.32 29.78
CA GLY A 379 -34.61 -49.16 29.86
C GLY A 379 -35.49 -48.60 30.99
N SER A 380 -36.31 -47.60 30.65
CA SER A 380 -37.59 -47.16 31.26
C SER A 380 -37.77 -46.94 32.77
N GLY A 381 -38.39 -45.79 33.08
CA GLY A 381 -39.27 -45.54 34.23
C GLY A 381 -38.54 -45.05 35.48
N GLY A 382 -38.94 -44.02 36.21
CA GLY A 382 -40.12 -43.17 36.20
C GLY A 382 -40.22 -42.50 37.58
N GLY A 383 -40.66 -41.25 37.63
CA GLY A 383 -41.28 -40.64 38.82
C GLY A 383 -40.39 -39.90 39.83
N GLY A 384 -40.75 -38.62 40.05
CA GLY A 384 -40.98 -38.13 41.41
C GLY A 384 -39.96 -37.13 42.01
N GLY A 385 -40.32 -35.84 41.95
CA GLY A 385 -40.39 -34.90 43.08
C GLY A 385 -39.15 -34.57 43.93
N GLY A 386 -38.90 -33.27 44.17
CA GLY A 386 -38.04 -32.86 45.30
C GLY A 386 -37.37 -31.48 45.20
N SER A 387 -38.16 -30.45 45.50
CA SER A 387 -37.85 -29.21 46.23
C SER A 387 -36.46 -28.95 46.89
N ILE A 388 -36.03 -27.67 46.73
CA ILE A 388 -35.42 -26.71 47.70
C ILE A 388 -33.95 -26.89 48.15
N GLY A 389 -33.18 -25.77 48.11
CA GLY A 389 -32.03 -25.49 48.99
C GLY A 389 -30.89 -24.75 48.28
N LEU A 390 -30.82 -23.42 48.36
CA LEU A 390 -30.03 -22.62 49.32
C LEU A 390 -28.61 -22.23 48.84
N ALA A 391 -28.48 -20.92 48.66
CA ALA A 391 -27.33 -20.02 48.63
C ALA A 391 -25.93 -20.53 49.04
N ALA A 392 -24.93 -20.09 48.28
CA ALA A 392 -23.65 -19.63 48.83
C ALA A 392 -23.07 -18.47 47.96
N LEU A 393 -23.05 -17.29 48.57
CA LEU A 393 -22.17 -16.16 48.19
C LEU A 393 -20.70 -16.57 48.35
N LEU A 394 -19.79 -15.95 47.57
CA LEU A 394 -18.54 -15.35 48.06
C LEU A 394 -17.77 -14.65 46.92
N LEU A 395 -17.72 -13.31 47.04
CA LEU A 395 -16.56 -12.40 46.91
C LEU A 395 -15.73 -12.27 45.61
N ILE A 396 -15.90 -11.08 45.00
CA ILE A 396 -14.92 -10.20 44.31
C ILE A 396 -13.68 -10.01 45.24
N PRO A 397 -12.39 -9.81 44.82
CA PRO A 397 -11.96 -8.75 43.88
C PRO A 397 -10.63 -8.92 43.12
N ILE A 398 -10.47 -8.38 41.91
CA ILE A 398 -9.18 -7.81 41.47
C ILE A 398 -9.41 -6.56 40.61
N ALA A 399 -9.06 -5.42 41.19
CA ALA A 399 -8.73 -4.18 40.49
C ALA A 399 -7.25 -4.18 40.07
N TRP A 400 -6.90 -3.19 39.23
CA TRP A 400 -5.59 -2.54 39.07
C TRP A 400 -4.76 -2.80 37.78
N LEU A 401 -4.98 -1.89 36.81
CA LEU A 401 -3.99 -0.95 36.22
C LEU A 401 -2.63 -1.49 35.73
N ARG A 402 -2.27 -1.21 34.47
CA ARG A 402 -1.51 0.02 34.09
C ARG A 402 -1.22 0.14 32.58
N ARG A 403 -1.44 1.37 32.08
CA ARG A 403 -0.82 2.00 30.91
C ARG A 403 0.72 1.99 30.97
N ARG A 404 1.36 1.96 29.80
CA ARG A 404 2.52 2.78 29.37
C ARG A 404 2.57 2.70 27.84
N ARG A 405 2.31 3.83 27.16
CA ARG A 405 3.28 4.75 26.57
C ARG A 405 3.97 4.15 25.36
#